data_AF-A0AAE3KTB1-F1
#
_entry.id   AF-A0AAE3KTB1-F1
#
_cell.length_a   1.000
_cell.length_b   1.000
_cell.length_c   1.000
_cell.angle_alpha   90.00
_cell.angle_beta   90.00
_cell.angle_gamma   90.00
#
_symmetry.space_group_name_H-M   'P 1'
#
loop_
_entity.id
_entity.type
_entity.pdbx_description
1 polymer ?
#
loop_
_entity_poly.entity_id
_entity_poly.type
_entity_poly.pdbx_seq_one_letter_code
_entity_poly.pdbx_strand_id
1 'polypeptide(L)'
;DANGCQTTASATITQPAAAISATIVDYTLGCTETNGTINLTVSGGTGGYFFDWDNDGTGDFNDNQNLTAGPGSYNVTIRDENGCEIVRTGNIIFTPCPELTIIKTQTAGQNLVTTPGVLTYTIVVTNTGNTSQTGVVVRDTLPNGTVTVLSGQTESLSANNIL
;
A
#
# COMPACT_ATOMS: atom_id res chain seq x y z
N ASP A 1 14.73 12.19 -69.78
CA ASP A 1 14.61 10.76 -70.17
C ASP A 1 13.81 10.05 -69.08
N ALA A 2 13.12 8.96 -69.42
CA ALA A 2 12.42 8.13 -68.44
C ALA A 2 13.42 7.24 -67.68
N ASN A 3 14.51 7.84 -67.20
CA ASN A 3 15.67 7.15 -66.67
C ASN A 3 15.60 7.11 -65.16
N GLY A 4 14.81 6.18 -64.62
CA GLY A 4 15.13 5.44 -63.38
C GLY A 4 15.73 6.22 -62.21
N CYS A 5 15.36 7.49 -61.99
CA CYS A 5 15.92 8.31 -60.93
C CYS A 5 15.26 7.90 -59.61
N GLN A 6 15.78 6.84 -59.00
CA GLN A 6 15.49 6.52 -57.61
C GLN A 6 16.44 7.33 -56.74
N THR A 7 15.89 8.34 -56.08
CA THR A 7 16.51 8.96 -54.91
C THR A 7 16.28 8.03 -53.73
N THR A 8 17.33 7.36 -53.27
CA THR A 8 17.35 6.76 -51.93
C THR A 8 17.79 7.82 -50.94
N ALA A 9 16.84 8.28 -50.11
CA ALA A 9 17.15 9.04 -48.91
C ALA A 9 17.41 8.05 -47.77
N SER A 10 18.64 7.99 -47.27
CA SER A 10 18.96 7.28 -46.04
C SER A 10 18.96 8.27 -44.88
N ALA A 11 18.05 8.09 -43.91
CA ALA A 11 18.11 8.79 -42.63
C ALA A 11 18.89 7.91 -41.64
N THR A 12 19.96 8.45 -41.07
CA THR A 12 20.65 7.83 -39.93
C THR A 12 19.88 8.16 -38.66
N ILE A 13 19.23 7.16 -38.06
CA ILE A 13 18.73 7.26 -36.68
C ILE A 13 19.94 7.07 -35.77
N THR A 14 20.46 8.16 -35.23
CA THR A 14 21.50 8.10 -34.20
C THR A 14 20.84 7.98 -32.83
N GLN A 15 20.93 6.81 -32.20
CA GLN A 15 20.60 6.66 -30.79
C GLN A 15 21.70 7.36 -29.95
N PRO A 16 21.35 7.98 -28.82
CA PRO A 16 22.33 8.51 -27.87
C PRO A 16 23.34 7.46 -27.43
N ALA A 17 24.53 7.93 -27.06
CA ALA A 17 25.65 7.07 -26.69
C ALA A 17 25.40 6.20 -25.44
N ALA A 18 24.41 6.57 -24.60
CA ALA A 18 23.97 5.77 -23.45
C ALA A 18 22.56 5.25 -23.70
N ALA A 19 22.36 3.94 -23.52
CA ALA A 19 21.03 3.32 -23.55
C ALA A 19 20.13 3.92 -22.47
N ILE A 20 18.83 4.00 -22.75
CA ILE A 20 17.84 4.38 -21.74
C ILE A 20 17.88 3.39 -20.56
N SER A 21 17.85 3.91 -19.35
CA SER A 21 17.80 3.14 -18.10
C SER A 21 16.91 3.84 -17.08
N ALA A 22 16.39 3.07 -16.13
CA ALA A 22 15.63 3.62 -15.03
C ALA A 22 15.85 2.84 -13.73
N THR A 23 15.79 3.55 -12.62
CA THR A 23 15.79 3.01 -11.25
C THR A 23 14.46 3.32 -10.58
N ILE A 24 13.97 2.38 -9.78
CA ILE A 24 12.74 2.51 -9.00
C ILE A 24 13.08 2.51 -7.51
N VAL A 25 12.37 3.35 -6.76
CA VAL A 25 12.26 3.27 -5.30
C VAL A 25 10.83 2.90 -4.95
N ASP A 26 10.68 1.70 -4.40
CA ASP A 26 9.41 1.16 -3.90
C ASP A 26 8.90 1.97 -2.70
N TYR A 27 7.60 1.84 -2.42
CA TYR A 27 6.96 2.49 -1.29
C TYR A 27 6.42 1.47 -0.29
N THR A 28 6.60 1.78 0.99
CA THR A 28 6.08 0.97 2.09
C THR A 28 5.05 1.79 2.85
N LEU A 29 3.79 1.39 2.77
CA LEU A 29 2.68 2.07 3.43
C LEU A 29 2.76 1.89 4.95
N GLY A 30 2.56 3.01 5.64
CA GLY A 30 2.31 3.05 7.08
C GLY A 30 0.91 2.54 7.45
N CYS A 31 0.67 2.34 8.75
CA CYS A 31 -0.55 1.70 9.26
C CYS A 31 -1.85 2.39 8.82
N THR A 32 -1.81 3.70 8.64
CA THR A 32 -2.97 4.54 8.31
C THR A 32 -2.98 5.05 6.87
N GLU A 33 -1.97 4.69 6.07
CA GLU A 33 -1.85 5.16 4.70
C GLU A 33 -2.63 4.26 3.74
N THR A 34 -3.31 4.87 2.78
CA THR A 34 -4.06 4.16 1.74
C THR A 34 -3.33 4.13 0.41
N ASN A 35 -2.52 5.15 0.12
CA ASN A 35 -1.77 5.32 -1.12
C ASN A 35 -0.32 5.69 -0.84
N GLY A 36 0.57 5.24 -1.71
CA GLY A 36 2.01 5.49 -1.66
C GLY A 36 2.53 5.95 -3.01
N THR A 37 3.75 6.47 -3.05
CA THR A 37 4.35 6.96 -4.30
C THR A 37 5.58 6.14 -4.68
N ILE A 38 5.52 5.46 -5.82
CA ILE A 38 6.69 4.87 -6.46
C ILE A 38 7.49 5.98 -7.13
N ASN A 39 8.76 6.13 -6.76
CA ASN A 39 9.63 7.13 -7.37
C ASN A 39 10.49 6.48 -8.47
N LEU A 40 10.34 6.98 -9.69
CA LEU A 40 11.09 6.54 -10.86
C LEU A 40 12.16 7.59 -11.19
N THR A 41 13.38 7.16 -11.50
CA THR A 41 14.42 8.05 -12.03
C THR A 41 14.95 7.49 -13.34
N VAL A 42 14.86 8.27 -14.42
CA VAL A 42 15.28 7.88 -15.78
C VAL A 42 16.61 8.55 -16.13
N SER A 43 17.47 7.83 -16.85
CA SER A 43 18.74 8.35 -17.38
C SER A 43 19.14 7.65 -18.69
N GLY A 44 20.04 8.27 -19.45
CA GLY A 44 20.37 7.79 -20.80
C GLY A 44 19.22 7.99 -21.79
N GLY A 45 19.30 7.39 -22.99
CA GLY A 45 18.28 7.59 -24.01
C GLY A 45 18.26 9.02 -24.56
N THR A 46 17.30 9.29 -25.45
CA THR A 46 17.07 10.64 -25.98
C THR A 46 16.15 11.38 -25.01
N GLY A 47 16.49 12.63 -24.67
CA GLY A 47 15.66 13.45 -23.78
C GLY A 47 14.22 13.58 -24.29
N GLY A 48 13.27 13.70 -23.37
CA GLY A 48 11.85 13.52 -23.66
C GLY A 48 11.46 12.07 -23.41
N TYR A 49 10.80 11.81 -22.28
CA TYR A 49 10.37 10.48 -21.87
C TYR A 49 8.86 10.44 -21.72
N PHE A 50 8.28 9.33 -22.15
CA PHE A 50 6.88 9.01 -22.01
C PHE A 50 6.71 7.79 -21.11
N PHE A 51 5.67 7.79 -20.29
CA PHE A 51 5.43 6.80 -19.25
C PHE A 51 4.05 6.19 -19.45
N ASP A 52 3.96 4.88 -19.23
CA ASP A 52 2.74 4.09 -19.34
C ASP A 52 2.74 3.08 -18.18
N TRP A 53 2.06 3.41 -17.10
CA TRP A 53 1.87 2.57 -15.92
C TRP A 53 0.63 1.70 -16.11
N ASP A 54 0.72 0.44 -15.69
CA ASP A 54 -0.37 -0.53 -15.87
C ASP A 54 -1.58 -0.35 -14.92
N ASN A 55 -1.63 0.73 -14.13
CA ASN A 55 -2.67 0.93 -13.11
C ASN A 55 -4.03 1.38 -13.68
N ASP A 56 -4.08 2.00 -14.84
CA ASP A 56 -5.31 2.50 -15.48
C ASP A 56 -5.46 2.11 -16.95
N GLY A 57 -4.48 1.39 -17.50
CA GLY A 57 -4.48 0.92 -18.87
C GLY A 57 -3.07 0.59 -19.31
N THR A 58 -2.88 0.31 -20.60
CA THR A 58 -1.56 0.22 -21.21
C THR A 58 -1.64 0.74 -22.63
N GLY A 59 -0.57 1.36 -23.12
CA GLY A 59 -0.39 1.80 -24.50
C GLY A 59 -0.72 3.25 -24.78
N ASP A 60 -1.02 4.07 -23.78
CA ASP A 60 -1.43 5.47 -23.99
C ASP A 60 -0.30 6.49 -23.78
N PHE A 61 0.75 6.10 -23.03
CA PHE A 61 1.97 6.88 -22.81
C PHE A 61 1.73 8.30 -22.29
N ASN A 62 0.68 8.49 -21.49
CA ASN A 62 0.28 9.80 -20.98
C ASN A 62 0.53 9.99 -19.47
N ASP A 63 1.13 8.99 -18.81
CA ASP A 63 1.28 8.99 -17.37
C ASP A 63 2.38 9.91 -16.85
N ASN A 64 2.28 10.18 -15.56
CA ASN A 64 3.36 10.80 -14.81
C ASN A 64 4.54 9.82 -14.59
N GLN A 65 5.74 10.39 -14.47
CA GLN A 65 6.96 9.63 -14.16
C GLN A 65 6.83 8.81 -12.88
N ASN A 66 6.29 9.42 -11.81
CA ASN A 66 6.05 8.75 -10.54
C ASN A 66 4.59 8.32 -10.45
N LEU A 67 4.35 7.13 -9.90
CA LEU A 67 3.01 6.61 -9.69
C LEU A 67 2.58 6.79 -8.24
N THR A 68 1.39 7.36 -8.02
CA THR A 68 0.70 7.31 -6.72
C THR A 68 -0.49 6.38 -6.82
N ALA A 69 -0.44 5.28 -6.07
CA ALA A 69 -1.47 4.24 -6.11
C ALA A 69 -1.62 3.55 -4.75
N GLY A 70 -2.60 2.64 -4.66
CA GLY A 70 -2.78 1.77 -3.50
C GLY A 70 -1.73 0.64 -3.45
N PRO A 71 -1.86 -0.30 -2.49
CA PRO A 71 -0.97 -1.45 -2.43
C PRO A 71 -1.09 -2.30 -3.70
N GLY A 72 0.05 -2.66 -4.28
CA GLY A 72 0.11 -3.36 -5.56
C GLY A 72 1.51 -3.47 -6.13
N SER A 73 1.63 -4.24 -7.21
CA SER A 73 2.81 -4.31 -8.06
C SER A 73 2.43 -3.71 -9.40
N TYR A 74 3.21 -2.75 -9.87
CA TYR A 74 2.89 -1.94 -11.05
C TYR A 74 4.07 -1.95 -12.02
N ASN A 75 3.77 -2.20 -13.30
CA ASN A 75 4.75 -2.09 -14.36
C ASN A 75 4.67 -0.72 -15.02
N VAL A 76 5.83 -0.14 -15.31
CA VAL A 76 5.95 1.07 -16.13
C VAL A 76 6.72 0.74 -17.40
N THR A 77 6.12 1.05 -18.53
CA THR A 77 6.82 1.11 -19.82
C THR A 77 7.30 2.55 -20.04
N ILE A 78 8.60 2.70 -20.27
CA ILE A 78 9.26 4.01 -20.40
C ILE A 78 9.82 4.08 -21.81
N ARG A 79 9.42 5.11 -22.55
CA ARG A 79 9.81 5.30 -23.95
C ARG A 79 10.57 6.62 -24.11
N ASP A 80 11.71 6.60 -24.78
CA ASP A 80 12.38 7.83 -25.21
C ASP A 80 11.81 8.40 -26.53
N GLU A 81 12.21 9.61 -26.90
CA GLU A 81 11.76 10.28 -28.14
C GLU A 81 12.11 9.51 -29.43
N ASN A 82 13.14 8.66 -29.40
CA ASN A 82 13.54 7.81 -30.52
C ASN A 82 12.79 6.45 -30.54
N GLY A 83 11.85 6.23 -29.62
CA GLY A 83 11.02 5.04 -29.55
C GLY A 83 11.66 3.85 -28.83
N CYS A 84 12.77 4.04 -28.13
CA CYS A 84 13.40 2.97 -27.36
C CYS A 84 12.66 2.77 -26.04
N GLU A 85 12.30 1.52 -25.75
CA GLU A 85 11.49 1.17 -24.58
C GLU A 85 12.28 0.34 -23.56
N ILE A 86 11.99 0.57 -22.29
CA ILE A 86 12.34 -0.32 -21.18
C ILE A 86 11.12 -0.50 -20.28
N VAL A 87 11.06 -1.64 -19.59
CA VAL A 87 10.05 -1.91 -18.57
C VAL A 87 10.70 -2.00 -17.20
N ARG A 88 10.03 -1.47 -16.18
CA ARG A 88 10.39 -1.65 -14.76
C ARG A 88 9.15 -1.99 -13.96
N THR A 89 9.37 -2.66 -12.83
CA THR A 89 8.31 -3.01 -11.88
C THR A 89 8.61 -2.30 -10.56
N GLY A 90 7.64 -1.59 -10.04
CA GLY A 90 7.67 -0.98 -8.72
C GLY A 90 6.55 -1.51 -7.83
N ASN A 91 6.78 -1.48 -6.53
CA ASN A 91 5.86 -2.05 -5.56
C ASN A 91 5.44 -1.02 -4.52
N ILE A 92 4.16 -1.09 -4.16
CA ILE A 92 3.61 -0.44 -2.97
C ILE A 92 3.18 -1.56 -2.04
N ILE A 93 3.92 -1.76 -0.95
CA ILE A 93 3.65 -2.84 0.01
C ILE A 93 3.05 -2.29 1.30
N PHE A 94 2.14 -3.05 1.90
CA PHE A 94 1.59 -2.74 3.21
C PHE A 94 2.52 -3.27 4.31
N THR A 95 2.89 -2.42 5.27
CA THR A 95 3.57 -2.91 6.48
C THR A 95 2.54 -3.55 7.41
N PRO A 96 2.76 -4.81 7.85
CA PRO A 96 1.97 -5.39 8.92
C PRO A 96 2.05 -4.54 10.19
N CYS A 97 0.91 -3.99 10.61
CA CYS A 97 0.77 -3.16 11.79
C CYS A 97 -0.27 -3.79 12.71
N PRO A 98 0.14 -4.70 13.60
CA PRO A 98 -0.73 -5.26 14.61
C PRO A 98 -0.95 -4.23 15.72
N GLU A 99 -2.19 -3.79 15.90
CA GLU A 99 -2.53 -2.87 17.00
C GLU A 99 -3.90 -3.23 17.57
N LEU A 100 -3.97 -3.32 18.90
CA LEU A 100 -5.21 -3.58 19.63
C LEU A 100 -5.45 -2.45 20.63
N THR A 101 -6.67 -1.91 20.65
CA THR A 101 -7.14 -1.02 21.71
C THR A 101 -8.08 -1.78 22.63
N ILE A 102 -7.92 -1.60 23.95
CA ILE A 102 -8.77 -2.24 24.97
C ILE A 102 -9.46 -1.14 25.77
N ILE A 103 -10.79 -1.14 25.77
CA ILE A 103 -11.61 -0.22 26.56
C ILE A 103 -12.41 -1.03 27.58
N LYS A 104 -12.25 -0.70 28.86
CA LYS A 104 -13.02 -1.25 29.97
C LYS A 104 -13.94 -0.18 30.52
N THR A 105 -15.25 -0.37 30.38
CA THR A 105 -16.27 0.59 30.82
C THR A 105 -17.13 -0.05 31.90
N GLN A 106 -17.24 0.59 33.06
CA GLN A 106 -18.22 0.19 34.07
C GLN A 106 -19.62 0.53 33.55
N THR A 107 -20.48 -0.48 33.44
CA THR A 107 -21.86 -0.32 32.96
C THR A 107 -22.88 -0.33 34.08
N ALA A 108 -22.53 -0.89 35.24
CA ALA A 108 -23.34 -0.82 36.46
C ALA A 108 -22.50 -1.08 37.73
N GLY A 109 -23.09 -0.77 38.89
CA GLY A 109 -22.51 -1.01 40.20
C GLY A 109 -22.09 0.29 40.90
N GLN A 110 -21.40 0.16 42.03
CA GLN A 110 -20.93 1.29 42.81
C GLN A 110 -19.65 1.88 42.21
N ASN A 111 -19.55 3.22 42.16
CA ASN A 111 -18.32 3.92 41.77
C ASN A 111 -17.24 3.86 42.87
N LEU A 112 -17.67 3.66 44.12
CA LEU A 112 -16.81 3.48 45.29
C LEU A 112 -17.32 2.26 46.07
N VAL A 113 -16.49 1.22 46.19
CA VAL A 113 -16.86 -0.02 46.89
C VAL A 113 -16.65 0.15 48.40
N THR A 114 -17.68 0.57 49.12
CA THR A 114 -17.66 0.70 50.59
C THR A 114 -18.28 -0.50 51.30
N THR A 115 -18.96 -1.38 50.57
CA THR A 115 -19.54 -2.65 51.04
C THR A 115 -19.43 -3.71 49.93
N PRO A 116 -19.51 -5.02 50.24
CA PRO A 116 -19.50 -6.06 49.21
C PRO A 116 -20.63 -5.85 48.19
N GLY A 117 -20.29 -5.77 46.90
CA GLY A 117 -21.24 -5.52 45.82
C GLY A 117 -20.73 -6.03 44.47
N VAL A 118 -21.63 -6.14 43.49
CA VAL A 118 -21.31 -6.58 42.13
C VAL A 118 -21.02 -5.36 41.26
N LEU A 119 -19.90 -5.38 40.54
CA LEU A 119 -19.56 -4.40 39.50
C LEU A 119 -19.75 -5.07 38.14
N THR A 120 -20.39 -4.36 37.21
CA THR A 120 -20.58 -4.85 35.84
C THR A 120 -19.75 -4.00 34.89
N TYR A 121 -19.03 -4.67 34.00
CA TYR A 121 -18.18 -4.03 33.00
C TYR A 121 -18.51 -4.55 31.61
N THR A 122 -18.34 -3.68 30.62
CA THR A 122 -18.15 -4.09 29.22
C THR A 122 -16.68 -3.90 28.89
N ILE A 123 -16.07 -4.93 28.30
CA ILE A 123 -14.71 -4.88 27.77
C ILE A 123 -14.80 -5.01 26.25
N VAL A 124 -14.34 -3.98 25.55
CA VAL A 124 -14.28 -3.96 24.10
C VAL A 124 -12.81 -4.04 23.71
N VAL A 125 -12.47 -5.06 22.91
CA VAL A 125 -11.18 -5.17 22.24
C VAL A 125 -11.41 -4.87 20.77
N THR A 126 -10.71 -3.86 20.28
CA THR A 126 -10.81 -3.42 18.89
C THR A 126 -9.47 -3.63 18.23
N ASN A 127 -9.44 -4.35 17.11
CA ASN A 127 -8.29 -4.31 16.22
C ASN A 127 -8.27 -2.95 15.52
N THR A 128 -7.30 -2.12 15.87
CA THR A 128 -7.06 -0.81 15.25
C THR A 128 -5.92 -0.88 14.24
N GLY A 129 -5.24 -2.03 14.17
CA GLY A 129 -4.23 -2.32 13.18
C GLY A 129 -4.81 -2.72 11.83
N ASN A 130 -3.92 -2.95 10.87
CA ASN A 130 -4.26 -3.33 9.50
C ASN A 130 -4.10 -4.84 9.24
N THR A 131 -3.80 -5.61 10.27
CA THR A 131 -3.59 -7.05 10.20
C THR A 131 -4.53 -7.78 11.10
N SER A 132 -5.13 -8.85 10.58
CA SER A 132 -5.94 -9.77 11.38
C SER A 132 -5.18 -10.31 12.57
N GLN A 133 -5.76 -10.19 13.75
CA GLN A 133 -5.21 -10.78 14.97
C GLN A 133 -5.96 -12.06 15.31
N THR A 134 -5.24 -13.18 15.37
CA THR A 134 -5.82 -14.47 15.76
C THR A 134 -5.29 -14.91 17.13
N GLY A 135 -6.08 -15.67 17.87
CA GLY A 135 -5.68 -16.18 19.19
C GLY A 135 -5.57 -15.10 20.28
N VAL A 136 -6.30 -13.99 20.14
CA VAL A 136 -6.33 -12.92 21.15
C VAL A 136 -6.97 -13.44 22.44
N VAL A 137 -6.17 -13.53 23.51
CA VAL A 137 -6.64 -13.95 24.84
C VAL A 137 -6.66 -12.74 25.77
N VAL A 138 -7.85 -12.37 26.25
CA VAL A 138 -8.03 -11.24 27.18
C VAL A 138 -8.14 -11.78 28.61
N ARG A 139 -7.27 -11.27 29.49
CA ARG A 139 -7.26 -11.60 30.93
C ARG A 139 -7.56 -10.35 31.73
N ASP A 140 -8.50 -10.45 32.66
CA ASP A 140 -8.84 -9.36 33.59
C ASP A 140 -8.50 -9.79 35.02
N THR A 141 -7.74 -8.95 35.73
CA THR A 141 -7.43 -9.16 37.14
C THR A 141 -8.50 -8.44 37.95
N LEU A 142 -9.33 -9.20 38.64
CA LEU A 142 -10.39 -8.67 39.50
C LEU A 142 -9.79 -8.01 40.76
N PRO A 143 -10.54 -7.14 41.46
CA PRO A 143 -10.06 -6.48 42.67
C PRO A 143 -9.62 -7.42 43.80
N ASN A 144 -10.09 -8.66 43.81
CA ASN A 144 -9.68 -9.70 44.76
C ASN A 144 -8.40 -10.44 44.33
N GLY A 145 -7.72 -10.00 43.26
CA GLY A 145 -6.52 -10.61 42.70
C GLY A 145 -6.77 -11.84 41.81
N THR A 146 -8.02 -12.28 41.65
CA THR A 146 -8.35 -13.41 40.79
C THR A 146 -8.26 -13.00 39.32
N VAL A 147 -7.51 -13.76 38.52
CA VAL A 147 -7.43 -13.54 37.07
C VAL A 147 -8.51 -14.36 36.39
N THR A 148 -9.38 -13.70 35.63
CA THR A 148 -10.43 -14.36 34.83
C THR A 148 -10.14 -14.18 33.34
N VAL A 149 -10.35 -15.25 32.56
CA VAL A 149 -10.37 -15.17 31.10
C VAL A 149 -11.77 -14.78 30.68
N LEU A 150 -11.90 -13.69 29.93
CA LEU A 150 -13.21 -13.27 29.43
C LEU A 150 -13.71 -14.29 28.41
N SER A 151 -14.92 -14.81 28.62
CA SER A 151 -15.59 -15.75 27.72
C SER A 151 -16.82 -15.08 27.10
N GLY A 152 -17.20 -15.48 25.87
CA GLY A 152 -18.35 -14.90 25.17
C GLY A 152 -18.06 -13.61 24.38
N GLN A 153 -16.81 -13.39 23.96
CA GLN A 153 -16.50 -12.32 22.99
C GLN A 153 -17.38 -12.50 21.77
N THR A 154 -18.30 -11.56 21.53
CA THR A 154 -19.03 -11.49 20.27
C THR A 154 -18.15 -10.64 19.38
N GLU A 155 -17.54 -11.27 18.39
CA GLU A 155 -16.79 -10.60 17.33
C GLU A 155 -17.64 -9.47 16.76
N SER A 156 -17.30 -8.21 17.06
CA SER A 156 -17.89 -7.09 16.33
C SER A 156 -17.13 -6.99 15.03
N LEU A 157 -17.56 -7.78 14.03
CA LEU A 157 -17.13 -7.64 12.65
C LEU A 157 -17.21 -6.15 12.30
N SER A 158 -16.07 -5.51 12.03
CA SER A 158 -16.08 -4.21 11.37
C SER A 158 -16.81 -4.37 10.03
N ALA A 159 -17.30 -3.30 9.43
CA ALA A 159 -17.98 -3.33 8.11
C ALA A 159 -17.12 -3.95 6.98
N ASN A 160 -15.87 -4.33 7.27
CA ASN A 160 -14.94 -5.01 6.38
C ASN A 160 -14.76 -6.50 6.72
N ASN A 161 -15.55 -7.05 7.65
CA ASN A 161 -15.64 -8.48 7.97
C ASN A 161 -14.33 -9.13 8.47
N ILE A 162 -13.48 -8.37 9.17
CA ILE A 162 -12.18 -8.85 9.64
C ILE A 162 -11.97 -8.48 11.12
N LEU A 163 -11.52 -9.48 11.89
CA LEU A 163 -10.83 -9.39 13.18
C LEU A 163 -9.32 -9.51 12.98
#